data_AF-A0A1I4PL09-F1
#
_entry.id   AF-A0A1I4PL09-F1
#
_cell.length_a   1.000
_cell.length_b   1.000
_cell.length_c   1.000
_cell.angle_alpha   90.00
_cell.angle_beta   90.00
_cell.angle_gamma   90.00
#
_symmetry.space_group_name_H-M   'P 1'
#
loop_
_entity.id
_entity.type
_entity.pdbx_description
1 polymer ?
#
loop_
_entity_poly.entity_id
_entity_poly.type
_entity_poly.pdbx_seq_one_letter_code
_entity_poly.pdbx_strand_id
1 'polypeptide(L)'
;MNDSAFSTYMSSHVQEVVNKDLADVVTRIVAAEMFENEWETFEFFPHLGVQYVIRSQDNPSRCKGYQLPFFSEALTETLHVKKEESSIYLFTSKECALQQ
;
A
#
# COMPACT_ATOMS: atom_id res chain seq x y z
N MET A 1 -22.79 11.71 -0.68
CA MET A 1 -22.08 12.59 -1.61
C MET A 1 -20.98 13.31 -0.84
N ASN A 2 -19.78 12.74 -0.90
CA ASN A 2 -18.50 13.41 -1.10
C ASN A 2 -17.50 12.26 -1.25
N ASP A 3 -17.52 11.63 -2.42
CA ASP A 3 -16.41 10.78 -2.85
C ASP A 3 -15.25 11.74 -3.07
N SER A 4 -14.51 12.05 -2.02
CA SER A 4 -13.23 12.72 -2.14
C SER A 4 -12.31 11.74 -2.84
N ALA A 5 -12.39 11.70 -4.17
CA ALA A 5 -11.52 10.89 -5.00
C ALA A 5 -10.12 11.45 -4.84
N PHE A 6 -9.33 10.82 -3.98
CA PHE A 6 -7.92 11.15 -3.83
C PHE A 6 -7.22 10.96 -5.17
N SER A 7 -6.42 11.96 -5.57
CA SER A 7 -5.53 11.79 -6.72
C SER A 7 -4.41 10.83 -6.32
N THR A 8 -4.29 9.70 -7.03
CA THR A 8 -3.28 8.69 -6.72
C THR A 8 -2.09 8.85 -7.64
N TYR A 9 -0.91 9.01 -7.04
CA TYR A 9 0.36 9.13 -7.71
C TYR A 9 1.20 7.90 -7.37
N MET A 10 1.60 7.16 -8.39
CA MET A 10 2.53 6.06 -8.26
C MET A 10 3.87 6.52 -8.82
N SER A 11 4.93 6.27 -8.11
CA SER A 11 6.28 6.45 -8.63
C SER A 11 6.54 5.54 -9.84
N SER A 12 7.56 5.85 -10.65
CA SER A 12 7.84 5.09 -11.88
C SER A 12 8.11 3.61 -11.59
N HIS A 13 8.82 3.29 -10.51
CA HIS A 13 9.09 1.90 -10.16
C HIS A 13 7.82 1.14 -9.78
N VAL A 14 6.91 1.78 -9.04
CA VAL A 14 5.61 1.19 -8.71
C VAL A 14 4.81 0.94 -9.98
N GLN A 15 4.79 1.88 -10.92
CA GLN A 15 4.05 1.73 -12.18
C GLN A 15 4.58 0.59 -13.06
N GLU A 16 5.89 0.35 -13.05
CA GLU A 16 6.56 -0.58 -13.96
C GLU A 16 6.72 -1.99 -13.38
N VAL A 17 6.93 -2.11 -12.07
CA VAL A 17 7.40 -3.36 -11.43
C VAL A 17 6.39 -3.94 -10.46
N VAL A 18 5.65 -3.09 -9.75
CA VAL A 18 4.69 -3.57 -8.74
C VAL A 18 3.44 -4.10 -9.44
N ASN A 19 2.95 -5.25 -8.96
CA ASN A 19 1.69 -5.79 -9.45
C ASN A 19 0.55 -4.78 -9.18
N LYS A 20 -0.15 -4.40 -10.26
CA LYS A 20 -1.19 -3.35 -10.23
C LYS A 20 -2.32 -3.67 -9.24
N ASP A 21 -2.66 -4.93 -9.06
CA ASP A 21 -3.71 -5.34 -8.12
C ASP A 21 -3.31 -5.04 -6.67
N LEU A 22 -2.00 -5.14 -6.33
CA LEU A 22 -1.51 -4.76 -5.00
C LEU A 22 -1.61 -3.25 -4.77
N ALA A 23 -1.20 -2.46 -5.76
CA ALA A 23 -1.30 -1.00 -5.69
C ALA A 23 -2.76 -0.51 -5.60
N ASP A 24 -3.68 -1.18 -6.31
CA ASP A 24 -5.11 -0.93 -6.23
C ASP A 24 -5.69 -1.28 -4.86
N VAL A 25 -5.28 -2.42 -4.27
CA VAL A 25 -5.66 -2.81 -2.91
C VAL A 25 -5.24 -1.75 -1.90
N VAL A 26 -3.98 -1.28 -1.97
CA VAL A 26 -3.50 -0.20 -1.10
C VAL A 26 -4.39 1.02 -1.26
N THR A 27 -4.60 1.47 -2.50
CA THR A 27 -5.36 2.70 -2.77
C THR A 27 -6.79 2.62 -2.22
N ARG A 28 -7.45 1.45 -2.31
CA ARG A 28 -8.78 1.22 -1.74
C ARG A 28 -8.78 1.26 -0.21
N ILE A 29 -7.81 0.62 0.45
CA ILE A 29 -7.69 0.65 1.92
C ILE A 29 -7.48 2.09 2.39
N VAL A 30 -6.58 2.82 1.71
CA VAL A 30 -6.23 4.21 2.03
C VAL A 30 -7.40 5.17 1.83
N ALA A 31 -8.23 4.95 0.80
CA ALA A 31 -9.41 5.75 0.54
C ALA A 31 -10.53 5.48 1.56
N ALA A 32 -10.66 4.24 2.04
CA ALA A 32 -11.69 3.83 2.98
C ALA A 32 -11.36 4.15 4.44
N GLU A 33 -10.07 4.26 4.80
CA GLU A 33 -9.64 4.41 6.18
C GLU A 33 -8.90 5.73 6.46
N MET A 34 -9.05 6.23 7.69
CA MET A 34 -8.28 7.38 8.17
C MET A 34 -6.80 6.99 8.34
N PHE A 35 -5.92 7.88 7.93
CA PHE A 35 -4.49 7.79 8.21
C PHE A 35 -4.23 8.36 9.58
N GLU A 36 -3.47 7.63 10.38
CA GLU A 36 -3.11 8.12 11.71
C GLU A 36 -1.74 8.83 11.69
N ASN A 37 -0.94 8.55 10.66
CA ASN A 37 0.36 9.16 10.39
C ASN A 37 0.41 9.65 8.94
N GLU A 38 1.32 10.59 8.63
CA GLU A 38 1.57 11.04 7.24
C GLU A 38 2.05 9.90 6.33
N TRP A 39 2.82 8.97 6.92
CA TRP A 39 3.42 7.81 6.26
C TRP A 39 2.95 6.51 6.89
N GLU A 40 2.64 5.54 6.05
CA GLU A 40 2.29 4.18 6.45
C GLU A 40 2.90 3.15 5.50
N THR A 41 3.17 1.95 6.01
CA THR A 41 3.79 0.86 5.24
C THR A 41 2.79 -0.27 5.04
N PHE A 42 2.71 -0.79 3.82
CA PHE A 42 1.88 -1.91 3.44
C PHE A 42 2.76 -3.09 3.04
N GLU A 43 2.72 -4.17 3.82
CA GLU A 43 3.54 -5.36 3.63
C GLU A 43 2.67 -6.52 3.17
N PHE A 44 2.90 -6.96 1.93
CA PHE A 44 2.21 -8.09 1.32
C PHE A 44 3.03 -9.36 1.53
N PHE A 45 2.38 -10.43 1.97
CA PHE A 45 3.01 -11.74 2.09
C PHE A 45 1.99 -12.88 1.98
N PRO A 46 2.40 -14.03 1.44
CA PRO A 46 1.58 -15.24 1.47
C PRO A 46 1.69 -15.96 2.82
N HIS A 47 0.58 -16.51 3.31
CA HIS A 47 0.55 -17.40 4.47
C HIS A 47 -0.55 -18.45 4.31
N LEU A 48 -0.20 -19.74 4.44
CA LEU A 48 -1.13 -20.88 4.33
C LEU A 48 -2.00 -20.86 3.05
N GLY A 49 -1.40 -20.49 1.91
CA GLY A 49 -2.11 -20.43 0.62
C GLY A 49 -3.02 -19.21 0.44
N VAL A 50 -2.96 -18.25 1.36
CA VAL A 50 -3.75 -17.02 1.35
C VAL A 50 -2.81 -15.82 1.28
N GLN A 51 -3.16 -14.81 0.48
CA GLN A 51 -2.43 -13.54 0.43
C GLN A 51 -2.91 -12.62 1.55
N TYR A 52 -1.98 -12.05 2.30
CA TYR A 52 -2.26 -11.05 3.31
C TYR A 52 -1.58 -9.73 2.95
N VAL A 53 -2.12 -8.65 3.52
CA VAL A 53 -1.45 -7.36 3.64
C VAL A 53 -1.52 -6.89 5.08
N ILE A 54 -0.38 -6.48 5.64
CA ILE A 54 -0.32 -5.74 6.89
C ILE A 54 -0.15 -4.27 6.55
N ARG A 55 -1.09 -3.46 7.04
CA ARG A 55 -0.94 -2.01 7.17
C ARG A 55 -0.22 -1.76 8.49
N SER A 56 1.07 -1.48 8.39
CA SER A 56 1.95 -1.20 9.52
C SER A 56 2.06 0.30 9.72
N GLN A 57 1.98 0.68 10.99
CA GLN A 57 2.32 2.02 11.48
C GLN A 57 3.63 1.89 12.28
N ASP A 58 4.17 3.01 12.72
CA ASP A 58 5.38 3.11 13.56
C ASP A 58 5.32 2.30 14.89
N ASN A 59 4.20 1.64 15.20
CA ASN A 59 4.01 0.79 16.36
C ASN A 59 3.30 -0.55 16.00
N PRO A 60 3.88 -1.73 16.32
CA PRO A 60 3.28 -3.04 16.05
C PRO A 60 1.88 -3.26 16.62
N SER A 61 1.55 -2.60 17.73
CA SER A 61 0.23 -2.72 18.37
C SER A 61 -0.90 -2.05 17.57
N ARG A 62 -0.56 -1.23 16.56
CA ARG A 62 -1.51 -0.54 15.69
C ARG A 62 -1.58 -1.14 14.28
N CYS A 63 -0.87 -2.24 14.04
CA CYS A 63 -0.92 -2.93 12.76
C CYS A 63 -2.31 -3.50 12.49
N LYS A 64 -2.80 -3.30 11.27
CA LYS A 64 -4.05 -3.91 10.78
C LYS A 64 -3.73 -4.90 9.68
N GLY A 65 -4.19 -6.15 9.85
CA GLY A 65 -4.03 -7.21 8.86
C GLY A 65 -5.31 -7.40 8.04
N TYR A 66 -5.15 -7.59 6.74
CA TYR A 66 -6.24 -7.88 5.82
C TYR A 66 -5.91 -9.14 5.03
N GLN A 67 -6.89 -10.03 4.95
CA GLN A 67 -6.85 -11.15 4.03
C GLN A 67 -7.35 -10.66 2.66
N LEU A 68 -6.59 -10.94 1.61
CA LEU A 68 -6.97 -10.56 0.26
C LEU A 68 -7.62 -11.73 -0.48
N PRO A 69 -8.76 -11.50 -1.15
CA PRO A 69 -9.41 -12.54 -1.93
C PRO A 69 -8.57 -12.83 -3.17
N PHE A 70 -7.96 -14.02 -3.20
CA PHE A 70 -7.38 -14.69 -4.36
C PHE A 70 -6.49 -13.83 -5.29
N PHE A 71 -5.18 -13.96 -5.15
CA PHE A 71 -4.24 -13.56 -6.19
C PHE A 71 -3.88 -14.78 -7.04
N SER A 72 -3.65 -14.58 -8.34
CA SER A 72 -3.20 -15.65 -9.25
C SER A 72 -1.83 -16.21 -8.83
N GLU A 73 -1.04 -15.42 -8.12
CA GLU A 73 0.29 -15.76 -7.63
C GLU A 73 0.48 -15.22 -6.21
N ALA A 74 1.30 -15.91 -5.41
CA ALA A 74 1.71 -15.43 -4.10
C ALA A 74 2.73 -14.30 -4.26
N LEU A 75 2.43 -13.12 -3.73
CA LEU A 75 3.26 -11.93 -3.91
C LEU A 75 3.83 -11.45 -2.58
N THR A 76 5.11 -11.12 -2.59
CA THR A 76 5.79 -10.44 -1.47
C THR A 76 6.25 -9.08 -1.94
N GLU A 77 5.70 -8.02 -1.34
CA GLU A 77 6.02 -6.64 -1.71
C GLU A 77 5.84 -5.72 -0.51
N THR A 78 6.56 -4.60 -0.49
CA THR A 78 6.40 -3.54 0.50
C THR A 78 6.16 -2.21 -0.20
N LEU A 79 5.00 -1.61 0.04
CA LEU A 79 4.64 -0.29 -0.43
C LEU A 79 4.66 0.72 0.71
N HIS A 80 5.30 1.86 0.50
CA HIS A 80 5.21 3.02 1.39
C HIS A 80 4.20 3.98 0.82
N VAL A 81 3.30 4.45 1.68
CA VAL A 81 2.22 5.34 1.28
C VAL A 81 2.33 6.64 2.05
N LYS A 82 2.37 7.74 1.31
CA LYS A 82 2.16 9.08 1.85
C LYS A 82 0.74 9.52 1.53
N LYS A 83 -0.03 9.93 2.54
CA LYS A 83 -1.35 10.54 2.34
C LYS A 83 -1.31 12.02 2.68
N GLU A 84 -1.73 12.82 1.73
CA GLU A 84 -1.96 14.26 1.88
C GLU A 84 -3.46 14.55 1.79
N GLU A 85 -3.86 15.81 2.01
CA GLU A 85 -5.27 16.23 2.11
C GLU A 85 -6.15 15.74 0.94
N SER A 86 -5.60 15.69 -0.27
CA SER A 86 -6.30 15.27 -1.49
C SER A 86 -5.53 14.27 -2.36
N SER A 87 -4.37 13.80 -1.90
CA SER A 87 -3.44 13.01 -2.71
C SER A 87 -2.91 11.80 -1.97
N ILE A 88 -2.71 10.70 -2.70
CA ILE A 88 -2.08 9.48 -2.21
C ILE A 88 -0.84 9.24 -3.06
N TYR A 89 0.31 9.03 -2.44
CA TYR A 89 1.56 8.73 -3.12
C TYR A 89 2.05 7.35 -2.72
N LEU A 90 2.30 6.48 -3.70
CA LEU A 90 2.84 5.14 -3.50
C LEU A 90 4.30 5.08 -3.94
N PHE A 91 5.13 4.48 -3.09
CA PHE A 91 6.55 4.26 -3.30
C PHE A 91 6.96 2.85 -2.91
N THR A 92 8.13 2.41 -3.33
CA THR A 92 8.81 1.21 -2.78
C THR A 92 10.07 1.61 -2.01
N SER A 93 10.54 0.76 -1.10
CA SER A 93 11.82 0.97 -0.41
C SER A 93 13.00 1.13 -1.37
N LYS A 94 12.92 0.54 -2.57
CA LYS A 94 13.98 0.59 -3.58
C LYS A 94 14.20 2.01 -4.12
N GLU A 95 13.18 2.84 -4.10
CA GLU A 95 13.29 4.21 -4.65
C GLU A 95 14.12 5.11 -3.77
N CYS A 96 14.15 4.87 -2.46
CA CYS A 96 15.10 5.52 -1.56
C CYS A 96 16.56 5.15 -1.92
N ALA A 97 16.82 3.90 -2.32
CA ALA A 97 18.15 3.46 -2.72
C ALA A 97 18.58 3.99 -4.11
N LEU A 98 17.63 4.36 -4.96
CA LEU A 98 17.85 4.79 -6.34
C LEU A 98 17.95 6.31 -6.52
N GLN A 99 17.80 7.11 -5.46
CA GLN A 99 17.93 8.58 -5.47
C GLN A 99 19.40 9.09 -5.60
N GLN A 100 20.24 8.38 -6.36
CA GLN A 100 21.63 8.82 -6.65
C GLN A 100 21.70 9.88 -7.74
#